data_AF-A0A356E707-F1
#
_entry.id   AF-A0A356E707-F1
#
_cell.length_a   1.000
_cell.length_b   1.000
_cell.length_c   1.000
_cell.angle_alpha   90.00
_cell.angle_beta   90.00
_cell.angle_gamma   90.00
#
_symmetry.space_group_name_H-M   'P 1'
#
loop_
_entity.id
_entity.type
_entity.pdbx_description
1 polymer ?
#
loop_
_entity_poly.entity_id
_entity_poly.type
_entity_poly.pdbx_seq_one_letter_code
_entity_poly.pdbx_strand_id
1 'polypeptide(L)'
;MSKKILGVTGCPTGIAHTFMAEEALKKAAQKLGCQIKVETNGAAGVENELTPQDILTADAIIIACDRNVDMERFNGKPVIETSVSEGINKAEALIQRCLEGKVSIRKGTASDIPVKTETSALHTIYKHLMNGVSHMLPLVVAGGVLIALSFLWGIYSFDPNSSQYHPIAATLKQIGGYAMGFMVPVLAAFIAQSISNKPGMLAGLVGGLIAIETGSGFIGGIIAGFFAGYFVLFLLNSFKKMPRQLEGLKSIFLIPIISVTATGLLMLGIGEPCFALNNALMASLSNLQNSNPLLLGIIIGCMSAFDMGGPVNKAAYVTGTVLLGQGNYFFMAGGF
;
A
#
# COMPACT_ATOMS: atom_id res chain seq x y z
N MET A 1 -17.80 -37.45 14.39
CA MET A 1 -17.75 -36.32 13.45
C MET A 1 -16.34 -36.18 12.93
N SER A 2 -16.15 -35.97 11.63
CA SER A 2 -14.81 -35.66 11.08
C SER A 2 -14.36 -34.31 11.63
N LYS A 3 -13.16 -34.23 12.23
CA LYS A 3 -12.62 -32.95 12.71
C LYS A 3 -12.42 -31.99 11.53
N LYS A 4 -12.66 -30.70 11.77
CA LYS A 4 -12.45 -29.58 10.84
C LYS A 4 -11.21 -28.81 11.25
N ILE A 5 -10.15 -28.94 10.45
CA ILE A 5 -8.88 -28.25 10.65
C ILE A 5 -8.79 -27.06 9.68
N LEU A 6 -8.24 -25.94 10.12
CA LEU A 6 -7.88 -24.84 9.23
C LEU A 6 -6.37 -24.75 9.06
N GLY A 7 -5.92 -24.34 7.88
CA GLY A 7 -4.52 -24.05 7.59
C GLY A 7 -4.35 -22.60 7.15
N VAL A 8 -3.24 -21.98 7.53
CA VAL A 8 -2.75 -20.72 6.96
C VAL A 8 -1.32 -20.98 6.54
N THR A 9 -1.00 -20.74 5.26
CA THR A 9 0.32 -21.00 4.70
C THR A 9 0.86 -19.76 4.00
N GLY A 10 2.13 -19.42 4.17
CA GLY A 10 2.70 -18.23 3.53
C GLY A 10 4.20 -18.07 3.73
N CYS A 11 4.97 -18.01 2.64
CA CYS A 11 6.40 -17.70 2.66
C CYS A 11 6.65 -16.25 2.20
N PRO A 12 7.84 -15.66 2.45
CA PRO A 12 8.10 -14.25 2.14
C PRO A 12 7.90 -13.92 0.66
N THR A 13 8.29 -14.85 -0.22
CA THR A 13 8.13 -14.72 -1.67
C THR A 13 6.74 -15.10 -2.16
N GLY A 14 6.05 -16.01 -1.46
CA GLY A 14 4.69 -16.44 -1.80
C GLY A 14 4.57 -17.24 -3.10
N ILE A 15 5.64 -17.91 -3.57
CA ILE A 15 5.69 -18.56 -4.88
C ILE A 15 5.55 -20.09 -4.80
N ALA A 16 6.52 -20.79 -4.21
CA ALA A 16 6.54 -22.26 -4.22
C ALA A 16 6.17 -22.85 -2.86
N HIS A 17 6.94 -22.49 -1.82
CA HIS A 17 6.78 -23.09 -0.49
C HIS A 17 5.39 -22.88 0.11
N THR A 18 4.71 -21.76 -0.20
CA THR A 18 3.33 -21.52 0.24
C THR A 18 2.37 -22.60 -0.26
N PHE A 19 2.34 -22.86 -1.55
CA PHE A 19 1.44 -23.87 -2.13
C PHE A 19 1.94 -25.30 -1.87
N MET A 20 3.24 -25.51 -1.72
CA MET A 20 3.76 -26.82 -1.30
C MET A 20 3.29 -27.17 0.11
N ALA A 21 3.29 -26.21 1.04
CA ALA A 21 2.74 -26.41 2.38
C ALA A 21 1.22 -26.66 2.34
N GLU A 22 0.49 -25.91 1.51
CA GLU A 22 -0.94 -26.13 1.28
C GLU A 22 -1.24 -27.58 0.84
N GLU A 23 -0.56 -28.04 -0.21
CA GLU A 23 -0.75 -29.38 -0.76
C GLU A 23 -0.31 -30.48 0.23
N ALA A 24 0.79 -30.28 0.95
CA ALA A 24 1.26 -31.21 1.96
C ALA A 24 0.23 -31.38 3.10
N LEU A 25 -0.32 -30.27 3.60
CA LEU A 25 -1.36 -30.29 4.63
C LEU A 25 -2.67 -30.92 4.13
N LYS A 26 -3.10 -30.61 2.90
CA LYS A 26 -4.29 -31.23 2.28
C LYS A 26 -4.14 -32.75 2.13
N LYS A 27 -2.99 -33.22 1.64
CA LYS A 27 -2.70 -34.66 1.50
C LYS A 27 -2.66 -35.36 2.85
N ALA A 28 -2.02 -34.76 3.85
CA ALA A 28 -1.96 -35.29 5.21
C ALA A 28 -3.36 -35.40 5.85
N ALA A 29 -4.20 -34.37 5.68
CA ALA A 29 -5.58 -34.38 6.18
C ALA A 29 -6.44 -35.46 5.51
N GLN A 30 -6.31 -35.63 4.19
CA GLN A 30 -7.02 -36.68 3.45
C GLN A 30 -6.60 -38.08 3.93
N LYS A 31 -5.30 -38.30 4.14
CA LYS A 31 -4.76 -39.57 4.65
C LYS A 31 -5.27 -39.90 6.05
N LEU A 32 -5.43 -38.90 6.90
CA LEU A 32 -5.87 -39.04 8.30
C LEU A 32 -7.40 -38.88 8.48
N GLY A 33 -8.16 -38.74 7.39
CA GLY A 33 -9.63 -38.74 7.41
C GLY A 33 -10.27 -37.51 8.05
N CYS A 34 -9.63 -36.33 7.94
CA CYS A 34 -10.18 -35.07 8.46
C CYS A 34 -10.41 -34.03 7.35
N GLN A 35 -11.30 -33.08 7.61
CA GLN A 35 -11.55 -31.97 6.68
C GLN A 35 -10.53 -30.87 6.93
N ILE A 36 -10.00 -30.29 5.84
CA ILE A 36 -9.12 -29.13 5.92
C ILE A 36 -9.47 -28.06 4.90
N LYS A 37 -9.48 -26.81 5.34
CA LYS A 37 -9.47 -25.62 4.48
C LYS A 37 -8.19 -24.85 4.73
N VAL A 38 -7.44 -24.55 3.68
CA VAL A 38 -6.14 -23.85 3.79
C VAL A 38 -6.23 -22.50 3.07
N GLU A 39 -5.96 -21.42 3.80
CA GLU A 39 -5.73 -20.09 3.24
C GLU A 39 -4.26 -19.96 2.82
N THR A 40 -4.06 -19.58 1.56
CA THR A 40 -2.73 -19.40 0.97
C THR A 40 -2.42 -17.93 0.84
N ASN A 41 -1.32 -17.54 1.43
CA ASN A 41 -0.82 -16.19 1.49
C ASN A 41 0.32 -16.05 0.47
N GLY A 42 -0.05 -16.03 -0.82
CA GLY A 42 0.86 -16.06 -1.96
C GLY A 42 1.37 -14.68 -2.43
N ALA A 43 2.15 -14.67 -3.52
CA ALA A 43 2.71 -13.47 -4.14
C ALA A 43 1.62 -12.57 -4.76
N ALA A 44 0.58 -13.20 -5.31
CA ALA A 44 -0.56 -12.55 -5.94
C ALA A 44 -1.58 -11.99 -4.94
N GLY A 45 -1.50 -12.38 -3.66
CA GLY A 45 -2.46 -12.02 -2.63
C GLY A 45 -2.86 -13.22 -1.77
N VAL A 46 -3.95 -13.06 -1.02
CA VAL A 46 -4.56 -14.13 -0.23
C VAL A 46 -5.58 -14.87 -1.10
N GLU A 47 -5.50 -16.20 -1.11
CA GLU A 47 -6.51 -17.07 -1.73
C GLU A 47 -7.11 -18.00 -0.66
N ASN A 48 -8.37 -18.40 -0.88
CA ASN A 48 -9.12 -19.25 0.05
C ASN A 48 -9.25 -18.66 1.47
N GLU A 49 -9.40 -17.34 1.58
CA GLU A 49 -9.51 -16.60 2.85
C GLU A 49 -10.47 -17.31 3.84
N LEU A 50 -10.01 -17.44 5.09
CA LEU A 50 -10.80 -18.04 6.15
C LEU A 50 -11.88 -17.07 6.62
N THR A 51 -13.13 -17.52 6.56
CA THR A 51 -14.26 -16.71 7.02
C THR A 51 -14.38 -16.73 8.55
N PRO A 52 -15.07 -15.77 9.15
CA PRO A 52 -15.36 -15.79 10.60
C PRO A 52 -16.08 -17.09 11.03
N GLN A 53 -17.01 -17.59 10.20
CA GLN A 53 -17.67 -18.89 10.45
C GLN A 53 -16.71 -20.08 10.33
N ASP A 54 -15.74 -20.04 9.41
CA ASP A 54 -14.72 -21.09 9.34
C ASP A 54 -13.94 -21.18 10.65
N ILE A 55 -13.45 -20.03 11.13
CA ILE A 55 -12.65 -19.95 12.36
C ILE A 55 -13.48 -20.36 13.58
N LEU A 56 -14.75 -19.95 13.63
CA LEU A 56 -15.64 -20.31 14.74
C LEU A 56 -15.86 -21.82 14.83
N THR A 57 -16.04 -22.49 13.70
CA THR A 57 -16.33 -23.94 13.60
C THR A 57 -15.09 -24.84 13.56
N ALA A 58 -13.88 -24.28 13.61
CA ALA A 58 -12.65 -25.03 13.55
C ALA A 58 -12.32 -25.73 14.89
N ASP A 59 -11.92 -27.00 14.81
CA ASP A 59 -11.42 -27.77 15.95
C ASP A 59 -9.97 -27.41 16.28
N ALA A 60 -9.17 -27.09 15.26
CA ALA A 60 -7.78 -26.64 15.39
C ALA A 60 -7.32 -25.89 14.15
N ILE A 61 -6.28 -25.07 14.31
CA ILE A 61 -5.72 -24.22 13.25
C ILE A 61 -4.21 -24.44 13.17
N ILE A 62 -3.69 -24.66 11.98
CA ILE A 62 -2.25 -24.79 11.69
C ILE A 62 -1.82 -23.54 10.93
N ILE A 63 -0.86 -22.81 11.48
CA ILE A 63 -0.27 -21.61 10.88
C ILE A 63 1.17 -21.95 10.50
N ALA A 64 1.37 -22.30 9.24
CA ALA A 64 2.67 -22.60 8.63
C ALA A 64 3.13 -21.39 7.81
N CYS A 65 3.59 -20.33 8.49
CA CYS A 65 3.88 -19.04 7.87
C CYS A 65 5.24 -18.49 8.32
N ASP A 66 6.01 -18.01 7.35
CA ASP A 66 7.26 -17.27 7.53
C ASP A 66 7.07 -15.78 7.16
N ARG A 67 5.81 -15.31 7.10
CA ARG A 67 5.42 -13.91 6.88
C ARG A 67 4.36 -13.48 7.87
N ASN A 68 4.21 -12.16 8.09
CA ASN A 68 3.14 -11.63 8.92
C ASN A 68 1.77 -11.94 8.30
N VAL A 69 0.91 -12.54 9.11
CA VAL A 69 -0.51 -12.79 8.85
C VAL A 69 -1.32 -12.23 10.01
N ASP A 70 -2.59 -11.92 9.78
CA ASP A 70 -3.48 -11.49 10.86
C ASP A 70 -3.74 -12.66 11.81
N MET A 71 -3.08 -12.61 12.97
CA MET A 71 -3.13 -13.63 14.00
C MET A 71 -4.21 -13.37 15.05
N GLU A 72 -4.72 -12.13 15.14
CA GLU A 72 -5.66 -11.74 16.20
C GLU A 72 -7.00 -12.43 16.01
N ARG A 73 -7.42 -12.66 14.76
CA ARG A 73 -8.62 -13.43 14.41
C ARG A 73 -8.59 -14.88 14.90
N PHE A 74 -7.46 -15.41 15.37
CA PHE A 74 -7.32 -16.77 15.90
C PHE A 74 -7.17 -16.83 17.43
N ASN A 75 -7.27 -15.70 18.13
CA ASN A 75 -7.19 -15.67 19.59
C ASN A 75 -8.32 -16.51 20.21
N GLY A 76 -8.00 -17.29 21.24
CA GLY A 76 -8.95 -18.20 21.89
C GLY A 76 -9.19 -19.53 21.14
N LYS A 77 -8.56 -19.76 19.99
CA LYS A 77 -8.62 -21.05 19.26
C LYS A 77 -7.40 -21.93 19.53
N PRO A 78 -7.51 -23.26 19.36
CA PRO A 78 -6.35 -24.15 19.37
C PRO A 78 -5.50 -23.91 18.12
N VAL A 79 -4.29 -23.37 18.28
CA VAL A 79 -3.41 -22.98 17.18
C VAL A 79 -2.04 -23.67 17.32
N ILE A 80 -1.54 -24.23 16.21
CA ILE A 80 -0.13 -24.62 16.04
C ILE A 80 0.53 -23.59 15.13
N GLU A 81 1.58 -22.93 15.62
CA GLU A 81 2.40 -22.00 14.85
C GLU A 81 3.73 -22.66 14.49
N THR A 82 4.12 -22.59 13.22
CA THR A 82 5.28 -23.28 12.67
C THR A 82 5.77 -22.60 11.39
N SER A 83 6.97 -22.96 10.94
CA SER A 83 7.51 -22.47 9.67
C SER A 83 6.82 -23.09 8.46
N VAL A 84 6.91 -22.45 7.30
CA VAL A 84 6.40 -23.04 6.05
C VAL A 84 7.12 -24.36 5.74
N SER A 85 8.43 -24.42 6.00
CA SER A 85 9.25 -25.62 5.82
C SER A 85 8.78 -26.79 6.67
N GLU A 86 8.37 -26.57 7.92
CA GLU A 86 7.77 -27.61 8.75
C GLU A 86 6.36 -27.97 8.27
N GLY A 87 5.58 -27.02 7.77
CA GLY A 87 4.30 -27.28 7.09
C GLY A 87 4.41 -28.20 5.88
N ILE A 88 5.55 -28.19 5.19
CA ILE A 88 5.86 -29.10 4.08
C ILE A 88 6.33 -30.47 4.60
N ASN A 89 7.37 -30.46 5.45
CA ASN A 89 8.10 -31.69 5.80
C ASN A 89 7.44 -32.50 6.93
N LYS A 90 6.60 -31.88 7.76
CA LYS A 90 5.99 -32.47 8.95
C LYS A 90 4.46 -32.41 8.93
N ALA A 91 3.84 -32.28 7.75
CA ALA A 91 2.40 -32.11 7.58
C ALA A 91 1.56 -33.16 8.33
N GLU A 92 1.89 -34.45 8.20
CA GLU A 92 1.16 -35.53 8.88
C GLU A 92 1.23 -35.39 10.42
N ALA A 93 2.41 -35.09 10.96
CA ALA A 93 2.59 -34.89 12.39
C ALA A 93 1.81 -33.68 12.93
N LEU A 94 1.74 -32.59 12.14
CA LEU A 94 0.96 -31.41 12.50
C LEU A 94 -0.54 -31.72 12.54
N ILE A 95 -1.07 -32.40 11.52
CA ILE A 95 -2.47 -32.83 11.48
C ILE A 95 -2.78 -33.79 12.64
N GLN A 96 -1.90 -34.75 12.90
CA GLN A 96 -2.09 -35.70 14.00
C GLN A 96 -2.14 -35.00 15.36
N ARG A 97 -1.28 -34.01 15.61
CA ARG A 97 -1.33 -33.20 16.85
C ARG A 97 -2.69 -32.48 17.02
N CYS A 98 -3.27 -31.98 15.94
CA CYS A 98 -4.62 -31.40 15.95
C CYS A 98 -5.70 -32.45 16.25
N LEU A 99 -5.58 -33.66 15.69
CA LEU A 99 -6.52 -34.76 15.96
C LEU A 99 -6.43 -35.24 17.42
N GLU A 100 -5.24 -35.29 17.99
CA GLU A 100 -5.01 -35.68 19.38
C GLU A 100 -5.37 -34.56 20.40
N GLY A 101 -5.64 -33.34 19.93
CA GLY A 101 -5.93 -32.20 20.81
C GLY A 101 -4.70 -31.67 21.55
N LYS A 102 -3.48 -32.04 21.13
CA LYS A 102 -2.20 -31.57 21.68
C LYS A 102 -1.81 -30.21 21.09
N VAL A 103 -2.72 -29.24 21.22
CA VAL A 103 -2.60 -27.90 20.63
C VAL A 103 -2.84 -26.85 21.70
N SER A 104 -1.94 -25.88 21.81
CA SER A 104 -2.06 -24.75 22.73
C SER A 104 -3.16 -23.80 22.27
N ILE A 105 -3.97 -23.31 23.21
CA ILE A 105 -4.90 -22.21 22.94
C ILE A 105 -4.09 -20.92 22.81
N ARG A 106 -4.28 -20.21 21.69
CA ARG A 106 -3.62 -18.93 21.46
C ARG A 106 -4.15 -17.88 22.44
N LYS A 107 -3.24 -17.27 23.20
CA LYS A 107 -3.55 -16.21 24.17
C LYS A 107 -3.74 -14.87 23.45
N GLY A 108 -4.75 -14.11 23.85
CA GLY A 108 -5.07 -12.78 23.36
C GLY A 108 -6.55 -12.46 23.58
N THR A 109 -6.90 -11.17 23.54
CA THR A 109 -8.32 -10.75 23.56
C THR A 109 -8.97 -11.25 22.28
N ALA A 110 -10.13 -11.90 22.38
CA ALA A 110 -10.90 -12.25 21.20
C ALA A 110 -11.32 -10.95 20.52
N SER A 111 -10.81 -10.68 19.31
CA SER A 111 -11.24 -9.53 18.54
C SER A 111 -12.67 -9.78 18.09
N ASP A 112 -13.60 -8.88 18.42
CA ASP A 112 -14.92 -8.86 17.79
C ASP A 112 -14.69 -8.72 16.29
N ILE A 113 -15.05 -9.76 15.53
CA ILE A 113 -14.85 -9.75 14.08
C ILE A 113 -15.89 -8.79 13.51
N PRO A 114 -15.49 -7.61 13.00
CA PRO A 114 -16.46 -6.67 12.48
C PRO A 114 -17.08 -7.27 11.22
N VAL A 115 -18.41 -7.37 11.20
CA VAL A 115 -19.17 -7.75 10.01
C VAL A 115 -18.85 -6.72 8.92
N LYS A 116 -18.31 -7.15 7.78
CA LYS A 116 -18.04 -6.28 6.62
C LYS A 116 -19.37 -5.72 6.12
N THR A 117 -19.70 -4.49 6.51
CA THR A 117 -20.80 -3.72 5.92
C THR A 117 -20.48 -3.40 4.46
N GLU A 118 -21.45 -3.57 3.56
CA GLU A 118 -21.30 -3.15 2.16
C GLU A 118 -20.87 -1.68 2.09
N THR A 119 -19.68 -1.45 1.57
CA THR A 119 -19.12 -0.10 1.44
C THR A 119 -19.44 0.44 0.07
N SER A 120 -20.00 1.66 0.03
CA SER A 120 -20.28 2.38 -1.22
C SER A 120 -19.01 2.51 -2.08
N ALA A 121 -19.14 2.42 -3.41
CA ALA A 121 -18.02 2.51 -4.34
C ALA A 121 -17.18 3.79 -4.15
N LEU A 122 -17.83 4.91 -3.79
CA LEU A 122 -17.13 6.17 -3.47
C LEU A 122 -16.26 6.06 -2.21
N HIS A 123 -16.73 5.34 -1.20
CA HIS A 123 -15.97 5.12 0.03
C HIS A 123 -14.72 4.27 -0.25
N THR A 124 -14.84 3.28 -1.15
CA THR A 124 -13.72 2.44 -1.58
C THR A 124 -12.66 3.25 -2.35
N ILE A 125 -13.07 4.10 -3.29
CA ILE A 125 -12.16 5.00 -4.01
C ILE A 125 -11.43 5.93 -3.03
N TYR A 126 -12.17 6.55 -2.11
CA TYR A 126 -11.58 7.39 -1.05
C TYR A 126 -10.57 6.62 -0.22
N LYS A 127 -10.89 5.38 0.20
CA LYS A 127 -9.97 4.53 0.97
C LYS A 127 -8.66 4.26 0.22
N HIS A 128 -8.72 3.96 -1.08
CA HIS A 128 -7.53 3.75 -1.90
C HIS A 128 -6.68 5.01 -2.02
N LEU A 129 -7.32 6.16 -2.26
CA LEU A 129 -6.64 7.45 -2.32
C LEU A 129 -5.95 7.78 -0.99
N MET A 130 -6.66 7.59 0.12
CA MET A 130 -6.13 7.85 1.47
C MET A 130 -5.00 6.90 1.85
N ASN A 131 -4.99 5.66 1.33
CA ASN A 131 -3.85 4.76 1.51
C ASN A 131 -2.60 5.36 0.86
N GLY A 132 -2.71 5.86 -0.37
CA GLY A 132 -1.61 6.55 -1.05
C GLY A 132 -1.10 7.76 -0.26
N VAL A 133 -2.02 8.65 0.11
CA VAL A 133 -1.72 9.88 0.87
C VAL A 133 -0.99 9.55 2.18
N SER A 134 -1.47 8.58 2.94
CA SER A 134 -0.92 8.25 4.26
C SER A 134 0.53 7.73 4.17
N HIS A 135 0.88 7.03 3.08
CA HIS A 135 2.24 6.54 2.86
C HIS A 135 3.18 7.59 2.25
N MET A 136 2.63 8.56 1.53
CA MET A 136 3.34 9.72 1.02
C MET A 136 3.69 10.73 2.13
N LEU A 137 2.81 10.87 3.13
CA LEU A 137 2.91 11.89 4.18
C LEU A 137 4.27 11.92 4.92
N PRO A 138 4.84 10.78 5.41
CA PRO A 138 6.14 10.80 6.08
C PRO A 138 7.28 11.35 5.22
N LEU A 139 7.24 11.16 3.89
CA LEU A 139 8.25 11.68 2.98
C LEU A 139 8.18 13.19 2.85
N VAL A 140 6.96 13.74 2.81
CA VAL A 140 6.73 15.18 2.75
C VAL A 140 7.21 15.84 4.03
N VAL A 141 6.86 15.27 5.19
CA VAL A 141 7.29 15.80 6.49
C VAL A 141 8.82 15.78 6.58
N ALA A 142 9.45 14.64 6.27
CA ALA A 142 10.90 14.52 6.28
C ALA A 142 11.57 15.50 5.30
N GLY A 143 11.09 15.55 4.04
CA GLY A 143 11.66 16.42 3.01
C GLY A 143 11.50 17.89 3.34
N GLY A 144 10.34 18.29 3.84
CA GLY A 144 10.00 19.68 4.13
C GLY A 144 10.80 20.20 5.32
N VAL A 145 10.93 19.39 6.37
CA VAL A 145 11.76 19.72 7.53
C VAL A 145 13.24 19.84 7.14
N LEU A 146 13.78 18.92 6.32
CA LEU A 146 15.18 19.01 5.89
C LEU A 146 15.44 20.25 5.01
N ILE A 147 14.53 20.57 4.10
CA ILE A 147 14.61 21.82 3.31
C ILE A 147 14.53 23.03 4.23
N ALA A 148 13.61 23.07 5.20
CA ALA A 148 13.48 24.16 6.14
C ALA A 148 14.76 24.35 6.99
N LEU A 149 15.35 23.25 7.48
CA LEU A 149 16.59 23.28 8.23
C LEU A 149 17.77 23.81 7.39
N SER A 150 17.75 23.62 6.07
CA SER A 150 18.81 24.19 5.21
C SER A 150 18.87 25.71 5.32
N PHE A 151 17.74 26.39 5.54
CA PHE A 151 17.67 27.85 5.60
C PHE A 151 18.15 28.46 6.92
N LEU A 152 18.51 27.66 7.93
CA LEU A 152 19.03 28.17 9.21
C LEU A 152 20.33 28.97 9.06
N TRP A 153 21.12 28.68 8.01
CA TRP A 153 22.37 29.38 7.69
C TRP A 153 22.17 30.58 6.74
N GLY A 154 20.94 30.90 6.39
CA GLY A 154 20.58 31.92 5.41
C GLY A 154 19.73 31.35 4.28
N ILE A 155 18.92 32.21 3.65
CA ILE A 155 17.98 31.80 2.59
C ILE A 155 18.69 31.26 1.35
N TYR A 156 19.95 31.65 1.11
CA TYR A 156 20.78 31.19 -0.01
C TYR A 156 21.93 30.28 0.45
N SER A 157 21.84 29.71 1.65
CA SER A 157 22.91 28.88 2.23
C SER A 157 23.18 27.58 1.49
N PHE A 158 22.23 27.14 0.67
CA PHE A 158 22.36 25.95 -0.15
C PHE A 158 23.10 26.20 -1.47
N ASP A 159 23.27 27.47 -1.89
CA ASP A 159 23.84 27.83 -3.20
C ASP A 159 25.37 27.95 -3.11
N PRO A 160 26.14 27.12 -3.85
CA PRO A 160 27.60 27.18 -3.87
C PRO A 160 28.18 28.54 -4.31
N ASN A 161 27.41 29.36 -5.03
CA ASN A 161 27.84 30.67 -5.51
C ASN A 161 27.50 31.80 -4.53
N SER A 162 26.77 31.51 -3.46
CA SER A 162 26.36 32.49 -2.47
C SER A 162 27.41 32.66 -1.38
N SER A 163 27.56 33.89 -0.88
CA SER A 163 28.37 34.16 0.32
C SER A 163 27.82 33.51 1.58
N GLN A 164 26.56 33.06 1.55
CA GLN A 164 25.90 32.34 2.64
C GLN A 164 26.15 30.83 2.60
N TYR A 165 26.90 30.34 1.60
CA TYR A 165 27.05 28.91 1.35
C TYR A 165 27.51 28.15 2.58
N HIS A 166 26.78 27.07 2.88
CA HIS A 166 27.11 26.14 3.93
C HIS A 166 26.95 24.70 3.43
N PRO A 167 28.01 23.87 3.42
CA PRO A 167 27.96 22.51 2.87
C PRO A 167 26.86 21.63 3.48
N ILE A 168 26.60 21.77 4.80
CA ILE A 168 25.53 21.04 5.49
C ILE A 168 24.16 21.51 4.99
N ALA A 169 23.96 22.81 4.76
CA ALA A 169 22.69 23.33 4.26
C ALA A 169 22.40 22.83 2.85
N ALA A 170 23.41 22.84 1.96
CA ALA A 170 23.29 22.28 0.62
C ALA A 170 22.93 20.79 0.64
N THR A 171 23.59 20.01 1.52
CA THR A 171 23.31 18.58 1.70
C THR A 171 21.89 18.34 2.22
N LEU A 172 21.46 19.08 3.24
CA LEU A 172 20.10 18.98 3.80
C LEU A 172 19.04 19.30 2.75
N LYS A 173 19.23 20.37 1.97
CA LYS A 173 18.33 20.74 0.89
C LYS A 173 18.27 19.66 -0.19
N GLN A 174 19.40 19.07 -0.56
CA GLN A 174 19.46 18.01 -1.56
C GLN A 174 18.73 16.75 -1.09
N ILE A 175 18.99 16.28 0.13
CA ILE A 175 18.31 15.12 0.71
C ILE A 175 16.80 15.38 0.79
N GLY A 176 16.40 16.57 1.27
CA GLY A 176 15.00 16.95 1.34
C GLY A 176 14.33 17.04 -0.04
N GLY A 177 15.06 17.49 -1.05
CA GLY A 177 14.63 17.49 -2.45
C GLY A 177 14.38 16.08 -2.99
N TYR A 178 15.26 15.12 -2.70
CA TYR A 178 15.02 13.71 -3.07
C TYR A 178 13.78 13.14 -2.38
N ALA A 179 13.61 13.41 -1.07
CA ALA A 179 12.42 12.95 -0.34
C ALA A 179 11.12 13.52 -0.93
N MET A 180 11.10 14.81 -1.28
CA MET A 180 9.98 15.46 -1.97
C MET A 180 9.74 14.87 -3.37
N GLY A 181 10.80 14.53 -4.10
CA GLY A 181 10.70 13.90 -5.42
C GLY A 181 10.01 12.53 -5.39
N PHE A 182 10.06 11.80 -4.28
CA PHE A 182 9.36 10.52 -4.14
C PHE A 182 7.88 10.64 -3.77
N MET A 183 7.38 11.85 -3.50
CA MET A 183 6.01 12.09 -3.07
C MET A 183 4.96 11.48 -4.03
N VAL A 184 5.03 11.81 -5.32
CA VAL A 184 4.08 11.35 -6.34
C VAL A 184 4.28 9.86 -6.69
N PRO A 185 5.52 9.34 -6.86
CA PRO A 185 5.77 7.91 -7.03
C PRO A 185 5.19 7.07 -5.89
N VAL A 186 5.38 7.47 -4.64
CA VAL A 186 4.90 6.73 -3.46
C VAL A 186 3.38 6.80 -3.37
N LEU A 187 2.77 7.96 -3.59
CA LEU A 187 1.32 8.09 -3.69
C LEU A 187 0.74 7.07 -4.69
N ALA A 188 1.24 7.09 -5.94
CA ALA A 188 0.74 6.23 -7.01
C ALA A 188 0.96 4.74 -6.70
N ALA A 189 2.14 4.38 -6.17
CA ALA A 189 2.48 3.03 -5.76
C ALA A 189 1.53 2.48 -4.70
N PHE A 190 1.22 3.26 -3.66
CA PHE A 190 0.36 2.82 -2.56
C PHE A 190 -1.14 2.89 -2.88
N ILE A 191 -1.58 3.75 -3.81
CA ILE A 191 -2.92 3.63 -4.42
C ILE A 191 -3.01 2.28 -5.14
N ALA A 192 -2.08 1.99 -6.05
CA ALA A 192 -2.09 0.74 -6.84
C ALA A 192 -1.98 -0.51 -5.95
N GLN A 193 -1.13 -0.44 -4.92
CA GLN A 193 -0.97 -1.51 -3.93
C GLN A 193 -2.26 -1.78 -3.16
N SER A 194 -3.01 -0.74 -2.79
CA SER A 194 -4.26 -0.94 -2.06
C SER A 194 -5.36 -1.61 -2.89
N ILE A 195 -5.25 -1.59 -4.23
CA ILE A 195 -6.20 -2.21 -5.16
C ILE A 195 -5.78 -3.64 -5.53
N SER A 196 -4.49 -3.87 -5.74
CA SER A 196 -3.98 -5.13 -6.33
C SER A 196 -2.77 -5.73 -5.59
N ASN A 197 -2.58 -5.36 -4.32
CA ASN A 197 -1.48 -5.80 -3.45
C ASN A 197 -0.09 -5.47 -4.03
N LYS A 198 0.94 -6.20 -3.57
CA LYS A 198 2.35 -5.99 -3.98
C LYS A 198 2.55 -5.90 -5.51
N PRO A 199 1.89 -6.72 -6.36
CA PRO A 199 2.06 -6.63 -7.81
C PRO A 199 1.72 -5.26 -8.42
N GLY A 200 0.70 -4.56 -7.90
CA GLY A 200 0.29 -3.24 -8.38
C GLY A 200 1.29 -2.12 -8.09
N MET A 201 2.01 -2.27 -6.98
CA MET A 201 2.89 -1.23 -6.43
C MET A 201 3.95 -0.78 -7.43
N LEU A 202 4.56 -1.72 -8.17
CA LEU A 202 5.63 -1.42 -9.11
C LEU A 202 5.13 -0.55 -10.28
N ALA A 203 4.03 -0.94 -10.91
CA ALA A 203 3.45 -0.19 -12.02
C ALA A 203 2.98 1.21 -11.57
N GLY A 204 2.38 1.30 -10.38
CA GLY A 204 2.03 2.58 -9.77
C GLY A 204 3.26 3.46 -9.51
N LEU A 205 4.34 2.91 -8.98
CA LEU A 205 5.59 3.64 -8.72
C LEU A 205 6.18 4.23 -10.00
N VAL A 206 6.32 3.40 -11.05
CA VAL A 206 6.85 3.86 -12.34
C VAL A 206 5.92 4.87 -12.99
N GLY A 207 4.60 4.65 -12.95
CA GLY A 207 3.62 5.61 -13.45
C GLY A 207 3.67 6.96 -12.72
N GLY A 208 3.85 6.95 -11.40
CA GLY A 208 4.03 8.17 -10.61
C GLY A 208 5.35 8.90 -10.89
N LEU A 209 6.42 8.17 -11.23
CA LEU A 209 7.67 8.79 -11.69
C LEU A 209 7.48 9.45 -13.06
N ILE A 210 6.86 8.76 -14.01
CA ILE A 210 6.51 9.35 -15.32
C ILE A 210 5.61 10.58 -15.13
N ALA A 211 4.73 10.58 -14.11
CA ALA A 211 3.90 11.72 -13.82
C ALA A 211 4.70 12.99 -13.48
N ILE A 212 5.82 12.83 -12.75
CA ILE A 212 6.74 13.94 -12.47
C ILE A 212 7.44 14.39 -13.75
N GLU A 213 8.04 13.46 -14.49
CA GLU A 213 8.83 13.77 -15.70
C GLU A 213 7.99 14.43 -16.81
N THR A 214 6.70 14.07 -16.91
CA THR A 214 5.76 14.67 -17.86
C THR A 214 5.14 15.99 -17.37
N GLY A 215 5.41 16.40 -16.13
CA GLY A 215 4.78 17.58 -15.50
C GLY A 215 3.32 17.36 -15.07
N SER A 216 2.71 16.20 -15.36
CA SER A 216 1.35 15.87 -14.91
C SER A 216 1.22 15.78 -13.38
N GLY A 217 2.33 15.66 -12.66
CA GLY A 217 2.45 15.88 -11.22
C GLY A 217 1.48 15.00 -10.43
N PHE A 218 0.84 15.58 -9.41
CA PHE A 218 -0.04 14.83 -8.52
C PHE A 218 -1.27 14.24 -9.22
N ILE A 219 -1.91 14.98 -10.12
CA ILE A 219 -3.09 14.51 -10.88
C ILE A 219 -2.71 13.28 -11.71
N GLY A 220 -1.58 13.38 -12.44
CA GLY A 220 -1.01 12.25 -13.17
C GLY A 220 -0.71 11.07 -12.25
N GLY A 221 -0.15 11.30 -11.07
CA GLY A 221 0.13 10.26 -10.08
C GLY A 221 -1.11 9.54 -9.56
N ILE A 222 -2.22 10.26 -9.30
CA ILE A 222 -3.49 9.64 -8.93
C ILE A 222 -4.00 8.74 -10.06
N ILE A 223 -4.03 9.26 -11.29
CA ILE A 223 -4.51 8.50 -12.45
C ILE A 223 -3.64 7.25 -12.67
N ALA A 224 -2.32 7.41 -12.61
CA ALA A 224 -1.35 6.32 -12.69
C ALA A 224 -1.62 5.24 -11.62
N GLY A 225 -1.81 5.65 -10.36
CA GLY A 225 -2.05 4.73 -9.25
C GLY A 225 -3.33 3.91 -9.40
N PHE A 226 -4.45 4.56 -9.75
CA PHE A 226 -5.71 3.86 -9.97
C PHE A 226 -5.66 2.96 -11.19
N PHE A 227 -5.13 3.45 -12.32
CA PHE A 227 -5.01 2.66 -13.53
C PHE A 227 -4.12 1.43 -13.30
N ALA A 228 -2.91 1.62 -12.75
CA ALA A 228 -2.00 0.53 -12.46
C ALA A 228 -2.63 -0.51 -11.54
N GLY A 229 -3.31 -0.07 -10.48
CA GLY A 229 -4.01 -0.95 -9.55
C GLY A 229 -5.08 -1.81 -10.23
N TYR A 230 -6.01 -1.19 -10.96
CA TYR A 230 -7.09 -1.94 -11.62
C TYR A 230 -6.60 -2.77 -12.80
N PHE A 231 -5.61 -2.29 -13.55
CA PHE A 231 -5.03 -3.03 -14.66
C PHE A 231 -4.28 -4.26 -14.18
N VAL A 232 -3.51 -4.16 -13.08
CA VAL A 232 -2.86 -5.33 -12.47
C VAL A 232 -3.90 -6.30 -11.90
N LEU A 233 -4.98 -5.81 -11.28
CA LEU A 233 -6.08 -6.66 -10.84
C LEU A 233 -6.72 -7.42 -12.02
N PHE A 234 -6.90 -6.75 -13.16
CA PHE A 234 -7.36 -7.38 -14.40
C PHE A 234 -6.39 -8.45 -14.92
N LEU A 235 -5.08 -8.20 -14.91
CA LEU A 235 -4.07 -9.19 -15.30
C LEU A 235 -4.08 -10.40 -14.35
N LEU A 236 -4.12 -10.16 -13.03
CA LEU A 236 -4.22 -11.22 -12.02
C LEU A 236 -5.43 -12.10 -12.27
N ASN A 237 -6.60 -11.50 -12.55
CA ASN A 237 -7.81 -12.24 -12.88
C ASN A 237 -7.70 -13.02 -14.20
N SER A 238 -7.08 -12.44 -15.22
CA SER A 238 -6.88 -13.06 -16.53
C SER A 238 -5.95 -14.28 -16.45
N PHE A 239 -4.92 -14.22 -15.60
CA PHE A 239 -3.97 -15.31 -15.40
C PHE A 239 -4.40 -16.34 -14.35
N LYS A 240 -5.62 -16.25 -13.76
CA LYS A 240 -6.12 -17.22 -12.76
C LYS A 240 -6.12 -18.67 -13.23
N LYS A 241 -6.33 -18.90 -14.54
CA LYS A 241 -6.39 -20.25 -15.12
C LYS A 241 -5.01 -20.86 -15.40
N MET A 242 -3.92 -20.12 -15.20
CA MET A 242 -2.58 -20.67 -15.45
C MET A 242 -2.22 -21.73 -14.40
N PRO A 243 -1.51 -22.81 -14.81
CA PRO A 243 -1.02 -23.82 -13.88
C PRO A 243 -0.15 -23.20 -12.76
N ARG A 244 -0.30 -23.70 -11.54
CA ARG A 244 0.44 -23.22 -10.35
C ARG A 244 1.96 -23.26 -10.53
N GLN A 245 2.49 -24.15 -11.37
CA GLN A 245 3.92 -24.24 -11.69
C GLN A 245 4.46 -22.97 -12.37
N LEU A 246 3.58 -22.18 -13.01
CA LEU A 246 3.93 -20.94 -13.70
C LEU A 246 3.71 -19.69 -12.83
N GLU A 247 3.43 -19.85 -11.55
CA GLU A 247 3.16 -18.73 -10.65
C GLU A 247 4.34 -17.76 -10.51
N GLY A 248 5.57 -18.29 -10.52
CA GLY A 248 6.78 -17.46 -10.56
C GLY A 248 6.87 -16.63 -11.84
N LEU A 249 6.66 -17.26 -13.01
CA LEU A 249 6.64 -16.57 -14.30
C LEU A 249 5.54 -15.50 -14.37
N LYS A 250 4.34 -15.82 -13.87
CA LYS A 250 3.19 -14.90 -13.80
C LYS A 250 3.51 -13.67 -12.95
N SER A 251 3.90 -13.87 -11.70
CA SER A 251 3.94 -12.80 -10.69
C SER A 251 5.23 -11.99 -10.70
N ILE A 252 6.37 -12.57 -11.12
CA ILE A 252 7.67 -11.87 -11.15
C ILE A 252 7.97 -11.28 -12.53
N PHE A 253 7.52 -11.92 -13.60
CA PHE A 253 7.92 -11.55 -14.96
C PHE A 253 6.78 -10.92 -15.75
N LEU A 254 5.70 -11.67 -16.01
CA LEU A 254 4.63 -11.24 -16.91
C LEU A 254 3.87 -10.02 -16.37
N ILE A 255 3.38 -10.09 -15.13
CA ILE A 255 2.59 -9.00 -14.55
C ILE A 255 3.41 -7.70 -14.47
N PRO A 256 4.63 -7.67 -13.90
CA PRO A 256 5.46 -6.48 -13.88
C PRO A 256 5.70 -5.85 -15.26
N ILE A 257 6.11 -6.64 -16.25
CA ILE A 257 6.43 -6.12 -17.59
C ILE A 257 5.20 -5.53 -18.27
N ILE A 258 4.09 -6.26 -18.27
CA ILE A 258 2.87 -5.84 -18.97
C ILE A 258 2.25 -4.62 -18.27
N SER A 259 2.21 -4.63 -16.94
CA SER A 259 1.61 -3.54 -16.16
C SER A 259 2.41 -2.24 -16.22
N VAL A 260 3.74 -2.31 -16.11
CA VAL A 260 4.61 -1.14 -16.24
C VAL A 260 4.52 -0.57 -17.66
N THR A 261 4.55 -1.42 -18.68
CA THR A 261 4.42 -0.98 -20.09
C THR A 261 3.09 -0.29 -20.32
N ALA A 262 1.97 -0.90 -19.90
CA ALA A 262 0.65 -0.33 -20.08
C ALA A 262 0.48 1.00 -19.31
N THR A 263 0.96 1.06 -18.07
CA THR A 263 0.88 2.28 -17.25
C THR A 263 1.75 3.39 -17.83
N GLY A 264 2.94 3.05 -18.31
CA GLY A 264 3.83 4.00 -18.98
C GLY A 264 3.22 4.55 -20.28
N LEU A 265 2.68 3.69 -21.15
CA LEU A 265 2.02 4.12 -22.38
C LEU A 265 0.82 5.02 -22.11
N LEU A 266 0.00 4.68 -21.10
CA LEU A 266 -1.09 5.56 -20.68
C LEU A 266 -0.56 6.92 -20.25
N MET A 267 0.40 6.95 -19.33
CA MET A 267 0.95 8.20 -18.77
C MET A 267 1.63 9.08 -19.81
N LEU A 268 2.29 8.48 -20.80
CA LEU A 268 2.84 9.22 -21.94
C LEU A 268 1.72 9.80 -22.82
N GLY A 269 0.62 9.08 -23.01
CA GLY A 269 -0.53 9.56 -23.79
C GLY A 269 -1.38 10.64 -23.08
N ILE A 270 -1.49 10.58 -21.75
CA ILE A 270 -2.29 11.54 -20.96
C ILE A 270 -1.46 12.63 -20.26
N GLY A 271 -0.13 12.60 -20.42
CA GLY A 271 0.78 13.52 -19.72
C GLY A 271 0.49 14.98 -20.04
N GLU A 272 0.36 15.30 -21.33
CA GLU A 272 0.09 16.66 -21.82
C GLU A 272 -1.25 17.26 -21.33
N PRO A 273 -2.41 16.58 -21.45
CA PRO A 273 -3.66 17.12 -20.92
C PRO A 273 -3.64 17.26 -19.40
N CYS A 274 -2.98 16.35 -18.68
CA CYS A 274 -2.81 16.47 -17.22
C CYS A 274 -1.90 17.63 -16.83
N PHE A 275 -0.82 17.87 -17.58
CA PHE A 275 0.06 19.01 -17.39
C PHE A 275 -0.66 20.33 -17.63
N ALA A 276 -1.46 20.43 -18.69
CA ALA A 276 -2.29 21.59 -18.98
C ALA A 276 -3.28 21.88 -17.83
N LEU A 277 -3.93 20.83 -17.30
CA LEU A 277 -4.82 20.95 -16.15
C LEU A 277 -4.08 21.42 -14.89
N ASN A 278 -2.89 20.85 -14.60
CA ASN A 278 -2.06 21.30 -13.49
C ASN A 278 -1.71 22.79 -13.61
N ASN A 279 -1.28 23.23 -14.79
CA ASN A 279 -0.93 24.63 -15.02
C ASN A 279 -2.13 25.56 -14.90
N ALA A 280 -3.31 25.14 -15.39
CA ALA A 280 -4.54 25.91 -15.25
C ALA A 280 -4.94 26.09 -13.78
N LEU A 281 -4.80 25.03 -12.97
CA LEU A 281 -5.05 25.07 -11.52
C LEU A 281 -4.03 25.95 -10.81
N MET A 282 -2.74 25.80 -11.11
CA MET A 282 -1.68 26.63 -10.54
C MET A 282 -1.85 28.11 -10.91
N ALA A 283 -2.20 28.43 -12.15
CA ALA A 283 -2.49 29.80 -12.58
C ALA A 283 -3.71 30.38 -11.85
N SER A 284 -4.77 29.59 -11.68
CA SER A 284 -5.98 30.00 -10.94
C SER A 284 -5.66 30.31 -9.47
N LEU A 285 -4.86 29.46 -8.82
CA LEU A 285 -4.43 29.66 -7.44
C LEU A 285 -3.49 30.85 -7.29
N SER A 286 -2.55 31.04 -8.23
CA SER A 286 -1.65 32.20 -8.22
C SER A 286 -2.42 33.51 -8.36
N ASN A 287 -3.45 33.55 -9.20
CA ASN A 287 -4.32 34.73 -9.34
C ASN A 287 -5.09 35.05 -8.05
N LEU A 288 -5.60 34.02 -7.36
CA LEU A 288 -6.28 34.19 -6.06
C LEU A 288 -5.30 34.65 -4.97
N GLN A 289 -4.08 34.09 -4.96
CA GLN A 289 -3.02 34.44 -4.03
C GLN A 289 -2.58 35.89 -4.19
N ASN A 290 -2.42 36.39 -5.43
CA ASN A 290 -2.04 37.78 -5.68
C ASN A 290 -3.16 38.78 -5.36
N SER A 291 -4.42 38.35 -5.41
CA SER A 291 -5.58 39.21 -5.17
C SER A 291 -5.90 39.37 -3.68
N ASN A 292 -5.79 38.31 -2.87
CA ASN A 292 -6.07 38.40 -1.43
C ASN A 292 -5.36 37.29 -0.61
N PRO A 293 -4.05 37.44 -0.34
CA PRO A 293 -3.27 36.43 0.38
C PRO A 293 -3.79 36.15 1.80
N LEU A 294 -4.33 37.17 2.47
CA LEU A 294 -4.86 37.06 3.82
C LEU A 294 -6.14 36.23 3.86
N LEU A 295 -7.04 36.43 2.91
CA LEU A 295 -8.27 35.65 2.78
C LEU A 295 -7.97 34.17 2.49
N LEU A 296 -6.99 33.91 1.63
CA LEU A 296 -6.56 32.54 1.30
C LEU A 296 -5.99 31.83 2.54
N GLY A 297 -5.15 32.51 3.32
CA GLY A 297 -4.62 31.99 4.59
C GLY A 297 -5.72 31.68 5.61
N ILE A 298 -6.71 32.57 5.76
CA ILE A 298 -7.86 32.35 6.65
C ILE A 298 -8.67 31.13 6.22
N ILE A 299 -8.98 30.99 4.93
CA ILE A 299 -9.76 29.85 4.42
C ILE A 299 -9.03 28.53 4.69
N ILE A 300 -7.73 28.48 4.39
CA ILE A 300 -6.91 27.27 4.61
C ILE A 300 -6.80 26.96 6.10
N GLY A 301 -6.52 27.96 6.94
CA GLY A 301 -6.47 27.79 8.39
C GLY A 301 -7.79 27.31 8.98
N CYS A 302 -8.92 27.85 8.50
CA CYS A 302 -10.25 27.39 8.87
C CYS A 302 -10.51 25.95 8.40
N MET A 303 -10.13 25.57 7.18
CA MET A 303 -10.29 24.19 6.68
C MET A 303 -9.46 23.19 7.49
N SER A 304 -8.24 23.56 7.90
CA SER A 304 -7.38 22.74 8.75
C SER A 304 -7.92 22.60 10.18
N ALA A 305 -8.54 23.65 10.73
CA ALA A 305 -9.11 23.66 12.07
C ALA A 305 -10.54 23.09 12.16
N PHE A 306 -11.29 23.03 11.06
CA PHE A 306 -12.73 22.77 11.04
C PHE A 306 -13.15 21.47 11.74
N ASP A 307 -12.41 20.39 11.51
CA ASP A 307 -12.77 19.04 11.97
C ASP A 307 -11.65 18.37 12.78
N MET A 308 -10.70 19.17 13.33
CA MET A 308 -9.60 18.75 14.20
C MET A 308 -8.96 17.39 13.86
N GLY A 309 -8.74 17.08 12.57
CA GLY A 309 -8.21 15.78 12.13
C GLY A 309 -9.12 14.95 11.21
N GLY A 310 -10.40 15.33 11.05
CA GLY A 310 -11.36 14.63 10.20
C GLY A 310 -11.20 14.90 8.69
N PRO A 311 -12.17 14.49 7.85
CA PRO A 311 -12.02 14.48 6.39
C PRO A 311 -11.69 15.83 5.77
N VAL A 312 -12.24 16.93 6.32
CA VAL A 312 -11.98 18.30 5.83
C VAL A 312 -10.52 18.70 6.05
N ASN A 313 -9.97 18.41 7.24
CA ASN A 313 -8.57 18.67 7.54
C ASN A 313 -7.64 17.83 6.66
N LYS A 314 -7.96 16.55 6.42
CA LYS A 314 -7.16 15.69 5.51
C LYS A 314 -7.17 16.20 4.08
N ALA A 315 -8.31 16.66 3.59
CA ALA A 315 -8.41 17.24 2.24
C ALA A 315 -7.59 18.53 2.12
N ALA A 316 -7.63 19.41 3.12
CA ALA A 316 -6.82 20.62 3.18
C ALA A 316 -5.32 20.29 3.21
N TYR A 317 -4.92 19.34 4.07
CA TYR A 317 -3.54 18.88 4.20
C TYR A 317 -2.99 18.29 2.90
N VAL A 318 -3.76 17.42 2.24
CA VAL A 318 -3.39 16.85 0.94
C VAL A 318 -3.22 17.95 -0.08
N THR A 319 -4.17 18.87 -0.16
CA THR A 319 -4.11 19.99 -1.13
C THR A 319 -2.87 20.85 -0.91
N GLY A 320 -2.58 21.25 0.34
CA GLY A 320 -1.39 22.05 0.65
C GLY A 320 -0.08 21.33 0.39
N THR A 321 -0.03 20.03 0.71
CA THR A 321 1.14 19.18 0.44
C THR A 321 1.41 19.03 -1.06
N VAL A 322 0.34 18.87 -1.85
CA VAL A 322 0.42 18.75 -3.31
C VAL A 322 0.97 20.02 -3.92
N LEU A 323 0.48 21.17 -3.46
CA LEU A 323 0.94 22.47 -3.93
C LEU A 323 2.41 22.72 -3.56
N LEU A 324 2.83 22.28 -2.37
CA LEU A 324 4.24 22.34 -1.98
C LEU A 324 5.12 21.49 -2.89
N GLY A 325 4.71 20.25 -3.19
CA GLY A 325 5.47 19.37 -4.09
C GLY A 325 5.50 19.87 -5.55
N GLN A 326 4.58 20.74 -5.94
CA GLN A 326 4.56 21.42 -7.24
C GLN A 326 5.32 22.76 -7.25
N GLY A 327 6.01 23.10 -6.15
CA GLY A 327 6.82 24.32 -6.04
C GLY A 327 6.05 25.57 -5.60
N ASN A 328 4.77 25.45 -5.22
CA ASN A 328 4.04 26.55 -4.59
C ASN A 328 4.28 26.56 -3.07
N TYR A 329 5.42 27.12 -2.67
CA TYR A 329 5.84 27.21 -1.26
C TYR A 329 5.05 28.22 -0.42
N PHE A 330 4.37 29.18 -1.06
CA PHE A 330 3.64 30.23 -0.37
C PHE A 330 2.29 29.77 0.18
N PHE A 331 1.67 28.77 -0.43
CA PHE A 331 0.36 28.25 0.00
C PHE A 331 0.39 27.66 1.41
N MET A 332 1.49 27.03 1.83
CA MET A 332 1.63 26.45 3.17
C MET A 332 2.09 27.46 4.24
N ALA A 333 2.71 28.58 3.85
CA ALA A 333 3.18 29.60 4.78
C ALA A 333 2.04 30.36 5.48
N GLY A 334 0.81 30.30 4.95
CA GLY A 334 -0.38 30.89 5.56
C GLY A 334 -1.25 29.92 6.38
N GLY A 335 -0.86 28.64 6.49
CA GLY A 335 -1.70 27.56 7.05
C GLY A 335 -1.17 26.88 8.32
N PHE A 336 -0.06 27.36 8.88
CA PHE A 336 0.51 26.91 10.16
C PHE A 336 0.72 28.09 11.10
#